data_AF-A0A937VB81-F1
#
_entry.id   AF-A0A937VB81-F1
#
_cell.length_a   1.000
_cell.length_b   1.000
_cell.length_c   1.000
_cell.angle_alpha   90.00
_cell.angle_beta   90.00
_cell.angle_gamma   90.00
#
_symmetry.space_group_name_H-M   'P 1'
#
loop_
_entity.id
_entity.type
_entity.pdbx_description
1 polymer ?
#
loop_
_entity_poly.entity_id
_entity_poly.type
_entity_poly.pdbx_seq_one_letter_code
_entity_poly.pdbx_strand_id
1 'polypeptide(L)'
;MQEKLVAFTGRQVPVLVDADVVVVGGGFSGVCAAVGAARAGATAIIIERDGMLGGQSAEVYTFGLDAVIHYASGRQVIRGLPWEIIRRTAAEGQSHPLWDRIDFERTAREGLEPALGELGLKPGGIEDAYLDPAAFRYVLQTVADEAGVTTLLECPLVGTLCEGDRVTGVVVQGAYGPQAVTGKVVVDTTPHAGVAALAGKPFPHPEVYTGTHPRVANVDIHRLIAYLRANPDEWQDPLALAPDADGLAALVERGMSLRLTGFRAARQRAIAADPAYALTGRVGEEPRPLLFFYDRDGCGTYWIARAEGRDTRLDDPLHLSQTLADLRRRQWLTHKLFREYVPGFERAHLVDMHPHIARALKIQKQSAGFTEYDMTWDEVVTGGSPHADAVARLLGHPGYGQAADGWQLPYRALIPKGLDGLLVIGKPAFRFIHYQG
;
A
#
# COMPACT_ATOMS: atom_id res chain seq x y z
N MET A 1 33.33 1.75 -6.23
CA MET A 1 33.74 1.72 -7.66
C MET A 1 33.73 3.15 -8.16
N GLN A 2 34.72 3.58 -8.95
CA GLN A 2 34.62 4.84 -9.70
C GLN A 2 33.47 4.71 -10.70
N GLU A 3 32.57 5.68 -10.70
CA GLU A 3 31.40 5.71 -11.57
C GLU A 3 31.85 5.94 -13.01
N LYS A 4 31.69 4.92 -13.86
CA LYS A 4 32.02 5.01 -15.29
C LYS A 4 30.79 5.53 -16.03
N LEU A 5 30.85 6.78 -16.47
CA LEU A 5 29.77 7.40 -17.24
C LEU A 5 29.93 7.11 -18.75
N VAL A 6 28.81 6.91 -19.44
CA VAL A 6 28.71 6.73 -20.90
C VAL A 6 27.63 7.66 -21.42
N ALA A 7 27.88 8.36 -22.53
CA ALA A 7 26.89 9.24 -23.15
C ALA A 7 25.71 8.42 -23.72
N PHE A 8 24.48 8.76 -23.33
CA PHE A 8 23.28 8.06 -23.79
C PHE A 8 22.35 8.97 -24.63
N THR A 9 22.40 8.70 -25.93
CA THR A 9 21.45 8.99 -27.02
C THR A 9 21.23 10.39 -27.60
N GLY A 10 21.19 11.52 -26.89
CA GLY A 10 21.07 12.86 -27.55
C GLY A 10 19.98 12.97 -28.64
N ARG A 11 18.89 12.20 -28.53
CA ARG A 11 17.83 12.05 -29.56
C ARG A 11 16.72 13.07 -29.36
N GLN A 12 16.10 13.47 -30.47
CA GLN A 12 14.79 14.12 -30.43
C GLN A 12 13.71 13.07 -30.14
N VAL A 13 12.70 13.46 -29.35
CA VAL A 13 11.62 12.59 -28.89
C VAL A 13 10.29 13.19 -29.37
N PRO A 14 9.39 12.41 -30.01
CA PRO A 14 8.10 12.94 -30.45
C PRO A 14 7.19 13.22 -29.25
N VAL A 15 6.43 14.31 -29.31
CA VAL A 15 5.34 14.58 -28.35
C VAL A 15 4.15 13.69 -28.72
N LEU A 16 3.70 12.88 -27.77
CA LEU A 16 2.57 11.96 -27.91
C LEU A 16 1.25 12.65 -27.56
N VAL A 17 1.21 13.34 -26.42
CA VAL A 17 0.03 14.05 -25.91
C VAL A 17 0.45 15.36 -25.24
N ASP A 18 -0.38 16.39 -25.38
CA ASP A 18 -0.38 17.60 -24.54
C ASP A 18 -1.65 17.61 -23.68
N ALA A 19 -1.51 17.88 -22.38
CA ALA A 19 -2.62 17.92 -21.42
C ALA A 19 -2.45 19.06 -20.41
N ASP A 20 -3.53 19.48 -19.76
CA ASP A 20 -3.45 20.44 -18.66
C ASP A 20 -2.72 19.84 -17.45
N VAL A 21 -3.04 18.60 -17.10
CA VAL A 21 -2.48 17.89 -15.94
C VAL A 21 -1.91 16.53 -16.36
N VAL A 22 -0.60 16.35 -16.14
CA VAL A 22 0.11 15.10 -16.38
C VAL A 22 0.36 14.40 -15.05
N VAL A 23 -0.30 13.26 -14.81
CA VAL A 23 -0.15 12.47 -13.59
C VAL A 23 0.80 11.31 -13.86
N VAL A 24 1.89 11.22 -13.09
CA VAL A 24 2.89 10.15 -13.21
C VAL A 24 2.73 9.18 -12.06
N GLY A 25 2.40 7.93 -12.37
CA GLY A 25 1.95 6.89 -11.45
C GLY A 25 0.43 6.71 -11.49
N GLY A 26 -0.02 5.49 -11.81
CA GLY A 26 -1.42 5.07 -11.90
C GLY A 26 -1.90 4.32 -10.66
N GLY A 27 -1.25 4.52 -9.50
CA GLY A 27 -1.73 4.04 -8.21
C GLY A 27 -3.04 4.73 -7.80
N PHE A 28 -3.63 4.29 -6.67
CA PHE A 28 -4.90 4.84 -6.19
C PHE A 28 -4.91 6.38 -6.07
N SER A 29 -3.80 6.96 -5.59
CA SER A 29 -3.64 8.42 -5.48
C SER A 29 -3.53 9.11 -6.84
N GLY A 30 -2.90 8.47 -7.83
CA GLY A 30 -2.79 8.99 -9.20
C GLY A 30 -4.15 9.04 -9.90
N VAL A 31 -4.93 7.97 -9.76
CA VAL A 31 -6.32 7.95 -10.24
C VAL A 31 -7.15 9.05 -9.57
N CYS A 32 -7.04 9.20 -8.25
CA CYS A 32 -7.73 10.27 -7.54
C CYS A 32 -7.33 11.67 -8.03
N ALA A 33 -6.04 11.92 -8.27
CA ALA A 33 -5.53 13.20 -8.75
C ALA A 33 -6.02 13.50 -10.17
N ALA A 34 -5.92 12.55 -11.10
CA ALA A 34 -6.32 12.73 -12.49
C ALA A 34 -7.83 12.92 -12.64
N VAL A 35 -8.63 12.08 -11.97
CA VAL A 35 -10.10 12.19 -12.00
C VAL A 35 -10.56 13.47 -11.29
N GLY A 36 -9.90 13.86 -10.20
CA GLY A 36 -10.15 15.15 -9.55
C GLY A 36 -9.90 16.32 -10.49
N ALA A 37 -8.78 16.32 -11.22
CA ALA A 37 -8.47 17.33 -12.22
C ALA A 37 -9.48 17.34 -13.39
N ALA A 38 -9.82 16.16 -13.91
CA ALA A 38 -10.79 16.03 -15.01
C ALA A 38 -12.19 16.51 -14.61
N ARG A 39 -12.67 16.15 -13.41
CA ARG A 39 -13.95 16.65 -12.87
C ARG A 39 -13.93 18.16 -12.61
N ALA A 40 -12.75 18.76 -12.44
CA ALA A 40 -12.57 20.21 -12.36
C ALA A 40 -12.45 20.90 -13.74
N GLY A 41 -12.56 20.14 -14.85
CA GLY A 41 -12.57 20.66 -16.22
C GLY A 41 -11.21 20.67 -16.92
N ALA A 42 -10.16 20.10 -16.31
CA ALA A 42 -8.84 20.00 -16.93
C ALA A 42 -8.74 18.75 -17.82
N THR A 43 -7.99 18.83 -18.93
CA THR A 43 -7.55 17.61 -19.63
C THR A 43 -6.48 16.91 -18.79
N ALA A 44 -6.69 15.64 -18.49
CA ALA A 44 -5.81 14.88 -17.60
C ALA A 44 -5.36 13.56 -18.24
N ILE A 45 -4.09 13.22 -17.99
CA ILE A 45 -3.49 11.96 -18.42
C ILE A 45 -2.80 11.26 -17.24
N ILE A 46 -2.96 9.95 -17.14
CA ILE A 46 -2.22 9.08 -16.22
C ILE A 46 -1.16 8.33 -17.01
N ILE A 47 0.06 8.31 -16.49
CA ILE A 47 1.17 7.50 -16.99
C ILE A 47 1.50 6.43 -15.94
N GLU A 48 1.38 5.16 -16.31
CA GLU A 48 1.67 4.01 -15.47
C GLU A 48 2.70 3.11 -16.15
N ARG A 49 3.70 2.68 -15.37
CA ARG A 49 4.75 1.76 -15.81
C ARG A 49 4.24 0.33 -15.99
N ASP A 50 3.15 -0.02 -15.31
CA ASP A 50 2.58 -1.36 -15.30
C ASP A 50 1.37 -1.44 -16.26
N GLY A 51 0.92 -2.66 -16.57
CA GLY A 51 -0.17 -2.91 -17.54
C GLY A 51 -1.58 -2.63 -17.01
N MET A 52 -1.71 -2.04 -15.82
CA MET A 52 -2.99 -1.82 -15.13
C MET A 52 -2.85 -0.71 -14.09
N LEU A 53 -3.95 0.00 -13.84
CA LEU A 53 -4.04 0.95 -12.73
C LEU A 53 -4.18 0.23 -11.39
N GLY A 54 -3.83 0.93 -10.31
CA GLY A 54 -3.99 0.49 -8.92
C GLY A 54 -2.71 0.45 -8.12
N GLY A 55 -1.57 0.28 -8.81
CA GLY A 55 -0.24 0.25 -8.19
C GLY A 55 -0.22 -0.69 -6.97
N GLN A 56 0.54 -0.33 -5.93
CA GLN A 56 0.68 -1.18 -4.76
C GLN A 56 -0.62 -1.44 -4.01
N SER A 57 -1.58 -0.53 -4.04
CA SER A 57 -2.88 -0.70 -3.37
C SER A 57 -3.67 -1.88 -3.93
N ALA A 58 -3.53 -2.19 -5.22
CA ALA A 58 -4.17 -3.35 -5.85
C ALA A 58 -3.45 -4.69 -5.61
N GLU A 59 -2.20 -4.63 -5.13
CA GLU A 59 -1.31 -5.79 -5.00
C GLU A 59 -1.16 -6.28 -3.54
N VAL A 60 -1.47 -5.41 -2.58
CA VAL A 60 -1.52 -5.78 -1.17
C VAL A 60 -2.94 -6.16 -0.79
N TYR A 61 -3.09 -7.03 0.22
CA TYR A 61 -4.38 -7.27 0.88
C TYR A 61 -5.02 -5.91 1.19
N THR A 62 -6.01 -5.54 0.37
CA THR A 62 -6.32 -4.15 0.04
C THR A 62 -7.19 -3.54 1.12
N PHE A 63 -6.70 -2.45 1.73
CA PHE A 63 -7.28 -1.61 2.81
C PHE A 63 -8.06 -2.36 3.89
N GLY A 64 -7.63 -2.29 5.15
CA GLY A 64 -8.60 -2.48 6.24
C GLY A 64 -9.52 -1.24 6.34
N LEU A 65 -10.66 -1.39 7.00
CA LEU A 65 -11.56 -0.28 7.33
C LEU A 65 -10.93 0.71 8.32
N ASP A 66 -9.83 0.34 8.98
CA ASP A 66 -8.97 1.22 9.77
C ASP A 66 -8.36 2.37 8.94
N ALA A 67 -8.24 2.21 7.62
CA ALA A 67 -7.85 3.30 6.72
C ALA A 67 -8.95 4.35 6.51
N VAL A 68 -10.21 4.03 6.83
CA VAL A 68 -11.38 4.87 6.55
C VAL A 68 -12.02 5.42 7.83
N ILE A 69 -11.85 4.75 8.96
CA ILE A 69 -12.43 5.13 10.26
C ILE A 69 -11.33 5.51 11.24
N HIS A 70 -11.49 6.65 11.90
CA HIS A 70 -10.65 7.01 13.03
C HIS A 70 -10.99 6.14 14.24
N TYR A 71 -10.04 5.31 14.69
CA TYR A 71 -10.26 4.30 15.73
C TYR A 71 -10.82 4.90 17.03
N ALA A 72 -10.27 6.03 17.50
CA ALA A 72 -10.66 6.61 18.78
C ALA A 72 -12.03 7.31 18.76
N SER A 73 -12.43 7.90 17.63
CA SER A 73 -13.72 8.62 17.53
C SER A 73 -14.82 7.85 16.79
N GLY A 74 -14.48 6.73 16.16
CA GLY A 74 -15.39 5.96 15.30
C GLY A 74 -15.87 6.73 14.06
N ARG A 75 -15.33 7.91 13.77
CA ARG A 75 -15.77 8.75 12.64
C ARG A 75 -15.15 8.29 11.33
N GLN A 76 -15.94 8.33 10.26
CA GLN A 76 -15.43 8.23 8.90
C GLN A 76 -14.54 9.44 8.58
N VAL A 77 -13.34 9.18 8.07
CA VAL A 77 -12.35 10.22 7.73
C VAL A 77 -11.98 10.25 6.25
N ILE A 78 -12.15 9.14 5.53
CA ILE A 78 -11.99 9.09 4.08
C ILE A 78 -13.38 9.17 3.43
N ARG A 79 -13.58 10.20 2.60
CA ARG A 79 -14.84 10.50 1.89
C ARG A 79 -14.53 10.91 0.44
N GLY A 80 -15.54 11.35 -0.30
CA GLY A 80 -15.38 11.82 -1.68
C GLY A 80 -14.94 10.73 -2.65
N LEU A 81 -14.11 11.08 -3.62
CA LEU A 81 -13.68 10.17 -4.69
C LEU A 81 -12.99 8.88 -4.19
N PRO A 82 -12.05 8.91 -3.22
CA PRO A 82 -11.50 7.68 -2.67
C PRO A 82 -12.57 6.75 -2.09
N TRP A 83 -13.56 7.30 -1.39
CA TRP A 83 -14.66 6.51 -0.81
C TRP A 83 -15.61 5.98 -1.89
N GLU A 84 -15.89 6.78 -2.92
CA GLU A 84 -16.66 6.36 -4.10
C GLU A 84 -16.03 5.12 -4.75
N ILE A 85 -14.71 5.14 -4.98
CA ILE A 85 -13.97 4.02 -5.57
C ILE A 85 -14.02 2.78 -4.67
N ILE A 86 -13.80 2.94 -3.36
CA ILE A 86 -13.87 1.83 -2.39
C ILE A 86 -15.27 1.18 -2.40
N ARG A 87 -16.33 1.98 -2.37
CA ARG A 87 -17.72 1.47 -2.38
C ARG A 87 -18.08 0.76 -3.67
N ARG A 88 -17.69 1.31 -4.82
CA ARG A 88 -17.88 0.64 -6.13
C ARG A 88 -17.10 -0.68 -6.18
N THR A 89 -15.87 -0.70 -5.66
CA THR A 89 -15.04 -1.92 -5.58
C THR A 89 -15.70 -3.00 -4.72
N ALA A 90 -16.22 -2.61 -3.55
CA ALA A 90 -16.92 -3.53 -2.66
C ALA A 90 -18.18 -4.12 -3.31
N ALA A 91 -18.93 -3.31 -4.06
CA ALA A 91 -20.14 -3.72 -4.74
C ALA A 91 -19.88 -4.60 -5.98
N GLU A 92 -18.79 -4.36 -6.70
CA GLU A 92 -18.43 -5.10 -7.92
C GLU A 92 -17.76 -6.45 -7.61
N GLY A 93 -16.85 -6.45 -6.63
CA GLY A 93 -16.02 -7.60 -6.31
C GLY A 93 -16.53 -8.44 -5.14
N GLN A 94 -15.84 -9.54 -4.89
CA GLN A 94 -16.12 -10.37 -3.71
C GLN A 94 -15.37 -9.84 -2.49
N SER A 95 -15.62 -8.59 -2.12
CA SER A 95 -14.96 -7.93 -1.00
C SER A 95 -15.54 -8.36 0.35
N HIS A 96 -14.86 -8.00 1.44
CA HIS A 96 -15.31 -8.30 2.79
C HIS A 96 -16.72 -7.69 3.07
N PRO A 97 -17.67 -8.43 3.66
CA PRO A 97 -19.04 -7.93 3.86
C PRO A 97 -19.16 -6.68 4.74
N LEU A 98 -18.14 -6.38 5.55
CA LEU A 98 -18.13 -5.20 6.42
C LEU A 98 -18.19 -3.89 5.63
N TRP A 99 -17.69 -3.85 4.39
CA TRP A 99 -17.77 -2.67 3.53
C TRP A 99 -19.21 -2.19 3.30
N ASP A 100 -20.18 -3.12 3.31
CA ASP A 100 -21.61 -2.84 3.15
C ASP A 100 -22.40 -2.76 4.46
N ARG A 101 -21.89 -3.37 5.52
CA ARG A 101 -22.60 -3.51 6.80
C ARG A 101 -22.22 -2.45 7.82
N ILE A 102 -21.14 -1.71 7.59
CA ILE A 102 -20.67 -0.73 8.57
C ILE A 102 -21.55 0.54 8.57
N ASP A 103 -22.03 0.90 9.76
CA ASP A 103 -22.81 2.11 10.00
C ASP A 103 -21.91 3.20 10.60
N PHE A 104 -21.45 4.11 9.76
CA PHE A 104 -20.55 5.20 10.17
C PHE A 104 -21.20 6.22 11.12
N GLU A 105 -22.53 6.39 11.07
CA GLU A 105 -23.23 7.31 11.96
C GLU A 105 -23.29 6.73 13.37
N ARG A 106 -23.52 5.42 13.46
CA ARG A 106 -23.49 4.71 14.72
C ARG A 106 -22.07 4.61 15.28
N THR A 107 -21.07 4.26 14.48
CA THR A 107 -19.69 4.19 14.97
C THR A 107 -19.24 5.55 15.52
N ALA A 108 -19.67 6.66 14.90
CA ALA A 108 -19.38 8.01 15.38
C ALA A 108 -20.16 8.39 16.67
N ARG A 109 -21.38 7.86 16.86
CA ARG A 109 -22.26 8.17 18.00
C ARG A 109 -21.95 7.32 19.24
N GLU A 110 -21.69 6.04 19.03
CA GLU A 110 -21.62 5.02 20.09
C GLU A 110 -20.20 4.43 20.25
N GLY A 111 -19.29 4.71 19.31
CA GLY A 111 -17.96 4.11 19.25
C GLY A 111 -17.91 2.82 18.44
N LEU A 112 -16.69 2.35 18.14
CA LEU A 112 -16.47 1.15 17.34
C LEU A 112 -16.94 -0.14 18.02
N GLU A 113 -16.68 -0.28 19.31
CA GLU A 113 -16.95 -1.54 20.02
C GLU A 113 -18.44 -1.90 20.06
N PRO A 114 -19.37 -1.00 20.45
CA PRO A 114 -20.80 -1.31 20.41
C PRO A 114 -21.31 -1.58 18.99
N ALA A 115 -20.84 -0.82 18.00
CA ALA A 115 -21.29 -0.95 16.61
C ALA A 115 -20.83 -2.27 15.97
N LEU A 116 -19.62 -2.73 16.28
CA LEU A 116 -19.06 -3.97 15.74
C LEU A 116 -19.48 -5.21 16.53
N GLY A 117 -19.84 -5.07 17.80
CA GLY A 117 -20.26 -6.18 18.66
C GLY A 117 -21.46 -6.95 18.10
N GLU A 118 -22.43 -6.27 17.49
CA GLU A 118 -23.57 -6.92 16.80
C GLU A 118 -23.13 -7.73 15.57
N LEU A 119 -22.05 -7.29 14.94
CA LEU A 119 -21.38 -8.02 13.86
C LEU A 119 -20.48 -9.15 14.40
N GLY A 120 -20.45 -9.37 15.72
CA GLY A 120 -19.57 -10.34 16.39
C GLY A 120 -18.09 -9.99 16.29
N LEU A 121 -17.79 -8.73 15.98
CA LEU A 121 -16.43 -8.24 15.75
C LEU A 121 -16.01 -7.36 16.93
N LYS A 122 -14.75 -7.48 17.32
CA LYS A 122 -14.09 -6.48 18.15
C LYS A 122 -13.56 -5.35 17.27
N PRO A 123 -13.23 -4.16 17.84
CA PRO A 123 -12.64 -3.06 17.08
C PRO A 123 -11.48 -3.42 16.15
N GLY A 124 -10.58 -4.34 16.53
CA GLY A 124 -9.48 -4.79 15.66
C GLY A 124 -9.92 -5.53 14.39
N GLY A 125 -11.15 -6.07 14.34
CA GLY A 125 -11.67 -6.79 13.18
C GLY A 125 -11.89 -5.93 11.94
N ILE A 126 -11.84 -4.60 12.06
CA ILE A 126 -11.93 -3.69 10.91
C ILE A 126 -10.67 -3.75 10.03
N GLU A 127 -9.52 -4.08 10.62
CA GLU A 127 -8.24 -4.12 9.89
C GLU A 127 -8.17 -5.28 8.88
N ASP A 128 -9.09 -6.24 8.98
CA ASP A 128 -9.10 -7.45 8.15
C ASP A 128 -10.04 -7.35 6.94
N ALA A 129 -10.78 -6.25 6.82
CA ALA A 129 -11.81 -6.07 5.81
C ALA A 129 -11.23 -5.86 4.40
N TYR A 130 -10.80 -6.91 3.71
CA TYR A 130 -10.23 -6.78 2.38
C TYR A 130 -11.20 -6.25 1.32
N LEU A 131 -10.63 -5.57 0.32
CA LEU A 131 -11.27 -5.35 -0.98
C LEU A 131 -10.78 -6.36 -2.01
N ASP A 132 -11.68 -6.77 -2.90
CA ASP A 132 -11.35 -7.60 -4.05
C ASP A 132 -10.37 -6.84 -4.98
N PRO A 133 -9.14 -7.33 -5.15
CA PRO A 133 -8.12 -6.60 -5.90
C PRO A 133 -8.39 -6.61 -7.42
N ALA A 134 -9.12 -7.59 -7.96
CA ALA A 134 -9.47 -7.61 -9.37
C ALA A 134 -10.55 -6.55 -9.65
N ALA A 135 -11.58 -6.50 -8.81
CA ALA A 135 -12.61 -5.46 -8.89
C ALA A 135 -12.01 -4.07 -8.67
N PHE A 136 -11.04 -3.92 -7.77
CA PHE A 136 -10.39 -2.62 -7.53
C PHE A 136 -9.73 -2.07 -8.79
N ARG A 137 -8.96 -2.89 -9.51
CA ARG A 137 -8.32 -2.48 -10.78
C ARG A 137 -9.35 -2.12 -11.85
N TYR A 138 -10.40 -2.93 -11.98
CA TYR A 138 -11.49 -2.67 -12.92
C TYR A 138 -12.21 -1.35 -12.61
N VAL A 139 -12.56 -1.11 -11.34
CA VAL A 139 -13.23 0.12 -10.91
C VAL A 139 -12.34 1.34 -11.09
N LEU A 140 -11.04 1.25 -10.81
CA LEU A 140 -10.12 2.36 -11.05
C LEU A 140 -10.07 2.77 -12.52
N GLN A 141 -9.97 1.81 -13.44
CA GLN A 141 -10.03 2.08 -14.87
C GLN A 141 -11.38 2.66 -15.28
N THR A 142 -12.47 2.06 -14.80
CA THR A 142 -13.84 2.53 -15.08
C THR A 142 -14.05 3.98 -14.65
N VAL A 143 -13.62 4.35 -13.44
CA VAL A 143 -13.77 5.71 -12.91
C VAL A 143 -12.88 6.71 -13.67
N ALA A 144 -11.70 6.29 -14.13
CA ALA A 144 -10.85 7.11 -15.00
C ALA A 144 -11.51 7.36 -16.36
N ASP A 145 -12.04 6.31 -16.98
CA ASP A 145 -12.71 6.36 -18.29
C ASP A 145 -13.98 7.22 -18.23
N GLU A 146 -14.82 7.03 -17.20
CA GLU A 146 -16.02 7.84 -16.95
C GLU A 146 -15.71 9.34 -16.82
N ALA A 147 -14.53 9.69 -16.29
CA ALA A 147 -14.08 11.06 -16.14
C ALA A 147 -13.38 11.63 -17.39
N GLY A 148 -13.20 10.82 -18.44
CA GLY A 148 -12.49 11.23 -19.66
C GLY A 148 -10.98 11.37 -19.48
N VAL A 149 -10.40 10.69 -18.48
CA VAL A 149 -8.95 10.68 -18.25
C VAL A 149 -8.28 9.78 -19.27
N THR A 150 -7.24 10.27 -19.94
CA THR A 150 -6.41 9.43 -20.81
C THR A 150 -5.47 8.57 -19.97
N THR A 151 -5.33 7.27 -20.28
CA THR A 151 -4.39 6.37 -19.60
C THR A 151 -3.32 5.87 -20.56
N LEU A 152 -2.05 5.98 -20.14
CA LEU A 152 -0.90 5.36 -20.79
C LEU A 152 -0.33 4.30 -19.85
N LEU A 153 -0.51 3.03 -20.21
CA LEU A 153 -0.05 1.87 -19.45
C LEU A 153 1.24 1.31 -20.09
N GLU A 154 1.99 0.51 -19.34
CA GLU A 154 3.28 -0.06 -19.77
C GLU A 154 4.31 0.99 -20.23
N CYS A 155 4.21 2.22 -19.70
CA CYS A 155 4.98 3.39 -20.10
C CYS A 155 5.85 3.88 -18.95
N PRO A 156 6.97 3.21 -18.60
CA PRO A 156 7.83 3.67 -17.53
C PRO A 156 8.44 5.05 -17.83
N LEU A 157 8.53 5.87 -16.78
CA LEU A 157 9.18 7.17 -16.80
C LEU A 157 10.69 7.04 -17.05
N VAL A 158 11.23 7.82 -17.99
CA VAL A 158 12.67 7.82 -18.34
C VAL A 158 13.30 9.21 -18.43
N GLY A 159 12.51 10.28 -18.38
CA GLY A 159 13.05 11.65 -18.30
C GLY A 159 12.02 12.67 -17.83
N THR A 160 12.51 13.84 -17.43
CA THR A 160 11.70 15.02 -17.10
C THR A 160 12.04 16.14 -18.06
N LEU A 161 11.02 16.85 -18.56
CA LEU A 161 11.19 18.01 -19.43
C LEU A 161 11.16 19.28 -18.57
N CYS A 162 12.18 20.12 -18.73
CA CYS A 162 12.31 21.38 -17.98
C CYS A 162 12.67 22.55 -18.90
N GLU A 163 12.08 23.70 -18.63
CA GLU A 163 12.49 25.02 -19.12
C GLU A 163 13.03 25.83 -17.93
N GLY A 164 14.35 25.82 -17.73
CA GLY A 164 14.93 26.34 -16.50
C GLY A 164 14.53 25.47 -15.30
N ASP A 165 13.90 26.07 -14.29
CA ASP A 165 13.33 25.40 -13.11
C ASP A 165 11.89 24.93 -13.30
N ARG A 166 11.23 25.33 -14.39
CA ARG A 166 9.85 24.92 -14.67
C ARG A 166 9.80 23.54 -15.32
N VAL A 167 9.15 22.59 -14.68
CA VAL A 167 8.77 21.30 -15.25
C VAL A 167 7.62 21.48 -16.22
N THR A 168 7.78 21.01 -17.45
CA THR A 168 6.81 21.18 -18.56
C THR A 168 6.26 19.86 -19.09
N GLY A 169 6.71 18.73 -18.54
CA GLY A 169 6.28 17.41 -18.94
C GLY A 169 7.28 16.33 -18.58
N VAL A 170 7.08 15.15 -19.17
CA VAL A 170 7.91 13.97 -18.94
C VAL A 170 8.19 13.21 -20.22
N VAL A 171 9.20 12.36 -20.19
CA VAL A 171 9.50 11.39 -21.24
C VAL A 171 9.22 10.00 -20.69
N VAL A 172 8.43 9.23 -21.44
CA VAL A 172 8.09 7.84 -21.14
C VAL A 172 8.69 6.92 -22.18
N GLN A 173 8.93 5.67 -21.82
CA GLN A 173 9.42 4.66 -22.74
C GLN A 173 8.25 3.79 -23.23
N GLY A 174 7.86 3.94 -24.49
CA GLY A 174 6.96 3.00 -25.16
C GLY A 174 7.72 1.81 -25.77
N ALA A 175 6.99 0.84 -26.33
CA ALA A 175 7.57 -0.40 -26.87
C ALA A 175 8.65 -0.18 -27.96
N TYR A 176 8.51 0.85 -28.78
CA TYR A 176 9.42 1.13 -29.91
C TYR A 176 10.34 2.32 -29.71
N GLY A 177 10.19 3.06 -28.61
CA GLY A 177 11.00 4.23 -28.35
C GLY A 177 10.41 5.16 -27.30
N PRO A 178 11.21 6.15 -26.85
CA PRO A 178 10.73 7.18 -25.94
C PRO A 178 9.71 8.09 -26.64
N GLN A 179 8.77 8.62 -25.86
CA GLN A 179 7.80 9.64 -26.28
C GLN A 179 7.63 10.67 -25.17
N ALA A 180 7.34 11.91 -25.53
CA ALA A 180 7.13 13.02 -24.60
C ALA A 180 5.64 13.21 -24.32
N VAL A 181 5.30 13.52 -23.07
CA VAL A 181 3.98 13.98 -22.65
C VAL A 181 4.16 15.34 -22.00
N THR A 182 3.57 16.37 -22.59
CA THR A 182 3.69 17.75 -22.12
C THR A 182 2.46 18.18 -21.35
N GLY A 183 2.64 19.14 -20.43
CA GLY A 183 1.51 19.76 -19.78
C GLY A 183 1.82 20.95 -18.89
N LYS A 184 0.76 21.59 -18.40
CA LYS A 184 0.87 22.82 -17.60
C LYS A 184 1.34 22.55 -16.18
N VAL A 185 0.90 21.41 -15.61
CA VAL A 185 1.27 20.93 -14.30
C VAL A 185 1.55 19.42 -14.37
N VAL A 186 2.63 18.98 -13.74
CA VAL A 186 2.93 17.57 -13.52
C VAL A 186 2.64 17.20 -12.08
N VAL A 187 1.92 16.11 -11.85
CA VAL A 187 1.64 15.55 -10.53
C VAL A 187 2.34 14.20 -10.41
N ASP A 188 3.43 14.15 -9.66
CA ASP A 188 4.22 12.96 -9.41
C ASP A 188 3.66 12.19 -8.22
N THR A 189 3.07 11.05 -8.54
CA THR A 189 2.49 10.10 -7.59
C THR A 189 3.31 8.82 -7.48
N THR A 190 4.50 8.83 -8.08
CA THR A 190 5.44 7.72 -7.93
C THR A 190 5.98 7.68 -6.49
N PRO A 191 6.33 6.50 -5.95
CA PRO A 191 6.61 6.38 -4.52
C PRO A 191 7.82 7.20 -4.01
N HIS A 192 8.72 7.65 -4.89
CA HIS A 192 9.97 8.35 -4.54
C HIS A 192 10.20 9.67 -5.29
N ALA A 193 9.14 10.27 -5.83
CA ALA A 193 9.24 11.48 -6.65
C ALA A 193 10.21 11.31 -7.86
N GLY A 194 9.96 10.29 -8.69
CA GLY A 194 10.78 9.96 -9.84
C GLY A 194 10.93 11.10 -10.86
N VAL A 195 9.91 11.95 -11.02
CA VAL A 195 9.97 13.14 -11.89
C VAL A 195 10.97 14.16 -11.33
N ALA A 196 10.94 14.40 -10.02
CA ALA A 196 11.91 15.29 -9.36
C ALA A 196 13.34 14.72 -9.44
N ALA A 197 13.50 13.40 -9.25
CA ALA A 197 14.79 12.73 -9.37
C ALA A 197 15.39 12.88 -10.77
N LEU A 198 14.60 12.68 -11.82
CA LEU A 198 15.03 12.84 -13.21
C LEU A 198 15.24 14.31 -13.62
N ALA A 199 14.69 15.26 -12.87
CA ALA A 199 15.02 16.68 -12.96
C ALA A 199 16.28 17.07 -12.16
N GLY A 200 17.00 16.10 -11.57
CA GLY A 200 18.23 16.33 -10.81
C GLY A 200 18.02 16.66 -9.33
N LYS A 201 16.81 16.48 -8.80
CA LYS A 201 16.48 16.69 -7.37
C LYS A 201 15.87 15.43 -6.77
N PRO A 202 16.70 14.40 -6.49
CA PRO A 202 16.20 13.16 -5.91
C PRO A 202 15.66 13.36 -4.50
N PHE A 203 14.58 12.65 -4.19
CA PHE A 203 14.09 12.56 -2.82
C PHE A 203 15.15 11.85 -1.92
N PRO A 204 15.59 12.44 -0.80
CA PRO A 204 16.81 12.03 -0.10
C PRO A 204 16.66 10.77 0.78
N HIS A 205 15.55 10.04 0.67
CA HIS A 205 15.26 8.85 1.49
C HIS A 205 14.91 7.66 0.58
N PRO A 206 15.91 6.93 0.05
CA PRO A 206 15.66 5.80 -0.84
C PRO A 206 15.25 4.50 -0.11
N GLU A 207 15.33 4.46 1.23
CA GLU A 207 15.11 3.26 2.05
C GLU A 207 13.64 2.89 2.23
N VAL A 208 13.29 1.66 1.82
CA VAL A 208 11.96 1.09 2.02
C VAL A 208 12.00 -0.25 2.74
N TYR A 209 11.01 -0.46 3.62
CA TYR A 209 10.55 -1.78 4.00
C TYR A 209 9.90 -2.47 2.80
N THR A 210 10.20 -3.75 2.58
CA THR A 210 9.59 -4.56 1.52
C THR A 210 8.81 -5.73 2.10
N GLY A 211 7.65 -5.99 1.51
CA GLY A 211 6.78 -7.09 1.88
C GLY A 211 5.93 -7.56 0.70
N THR A 212 5.30 -8.71 0.84
CA THR A 212 4.52 -9.32 -0.22
C THR A 212 3.41 -10.20 0.32
N HIS A 213 2.35 -10.31 -0.48
CA HIS A 213 1.07 -10.92 -0.16
C HIS A 213 0.71 -11.98 -1.20
N PRO A 214 1.39 -13.14 -1.24
CA PRO A 214 1.03 -14.22 -2.16
C PRO A 214 -0.34 -14.81 -1.78
N ARG A 215 -1.18 -15.03 -2.80
CA ARG A 215 -2.51 -15.63 -2.61
C ARG A 215 -2.42 -17.15 -2.65
N VAL A 216 -3.21 -17.79 -1.81
CA VAL A 216 -3.35 -19.24 -1.69
C VAL A 216 -4.82 -19.62 -1.80
N ALA A 217 -5.08 -20.78 -2.40
CA ALA A 217 -6.41 -21.37 -2.45
C ALA A 217 -6.40 -22.82 -1.95
N ASN A 218 -7.59 -23.38 -1.80
CA ASN A 218 -7.84 -24.75 -1.37
C ASN A 218 -7.34 -25.04 0.05
N VAL A 219 -7.50 -24.05 0.93
CA VAL A 219 -7.31 -24.17 2.39
C VAL A 219 -8.60 -24.72 3.00
N ASP A 220 -8.52 -25.82 3.72
CA ASP A 220 -9.61 -26.33 4.56
C ASP A 220 -9.62 -25.58 5.88
N ILE A 221 -10.43 -24.52 5.92
CA ILE A 221 -10.51 -23.62 7.06
C ILE A 221 -11.10 -24.31 8.31
N HIS A 222 -12.03 -25.25 8.14
CA HIS A 222 -12.63 -25.96 9.26
C HIS A 222 -11.63 -26.91 9.92
N ARG A 223 -10.81 -27.60 9.12
CA ARG A 223 -9.70 -28.43 9.62
C ARG A 223 -8.64 -27.58 10.31
N LEU A 224 -8.32 -26.41 9.77
CA LEU A 224 -7.40 -25.47 10.41
C LEU A 224 -7.94 -25.00 11.77
N ILE A 225 -9.21 -24.60 11.85
CA ILE A 225 -9.84 -24.20 13.11
C ILE A 225 -9.86 -25.35 14.13
N ALA A 226 -10.16 -26.58 13.70
CA ALA A 226 -10.10 -27.75 14.57
C ALA A 226 -8.68 -28.00 15.11
N TYR A 227 -7.65 -27.79 14.28
CA TYR A 227 -6.25 -27.86 14.70
C TYR A 227 -5.92 -26.80 15.75
N LEU A 228 -6.33 -25.55 15.54
CA LEU A 228 -6.10 -24.45 16.48
C LEU A 228 -6.83 -24.69 17.81
N ARG A 229 -8.05 -25.23 17.77
CA ARG A 229 -8.80 -25.65 18.97
C ARG A 229 -8.02 -26.68 19.80
N ALA A 230 -7.38 -27.65 19.13
CA ALA A 230 -6.60 -28.70 19.79
C ALA A 230 -5.20 -28.24 20.22
N ASN A 231 -4.68 -27.13 19.66
CA ASN A 231 -3.33 -26.64 19.87
C ASN A 231 -3.35 -25.11 20.13
N PRO A 232 -3.93 -24.66 21.26
CA PRO A 232 -4.10 -23.22 21.52
C PRO A 232 -2.76 -22.46 21.52
N ASP A 233 -1.65 -23.10 21.89
CA ASP A 233 -0.32 -22.50 21.89
C ASP A 233 0.25 -22.20 20.49
N GLU A 234 -0.29 -22.83 19.44
CA GLU A 234 0.07 -22.50 18.05
C GLU A 234 -0.52 -21.15 17.63
N TRP A 235 -1.49 -20.60 18.37
CA TRP A 235 -2.10 -19.30 18.12
C TRP A 235 -1.66 -18.29 19.18
N GLN A 236 -1.10 -17.17 18.74
CA GLN A 236 -0.86 -16.04 19.64
C GLN A 236 -1.38 -14.79 18.97
N ASP A 237 -2.52 -14.31 19.43
CA ASP A 237 -2.88 -12.92 19.20
C ASP A 237 -2.18 -12.04 20.25
N PRO A 238 -1.17 -11.25 19.87
CA PRO A 238 -0.44 -10.40 20.81
C PRO A 238 -1.31 -9.33 21.48
N LEU A 239 -2.53 -9.07 20.99
CA LEU A 239 -3.45 -8.11 21.59
C LEU A 239 -4.59 -8.77 22.40
N ALA A 240 -4.71 -10.11 22.42
CA ALA A 240 -5.84 -10.85 23.00
C ALA A 240 -7.24 -10.37 22.52
N LEU A 241 -7.29 -9.75 21.33
CA LEU A 241 -8.48 -9.26 20.67
C LEU A 241 -9.13 -10.33 19.80
N ALA A 242 -8.37 -11.28 19.28
CA ALA A 242 -8.86 -12.37 18.45
C ALA A 242 -9.79 -13.30 19.24
N PRO A 243 -10.85 -13.80 18.62
CA PRO A 243 -11.70 -14.81 19.22
C PRO A 243 -10.95 -16.13 19.41
N ASP A 244 -11.45 -16.98 20.31
CA ASP A 244 -11.04 -18.37 20.40
C ASP A 244 -11.45 -19.16 19.14
N ALA A 245 -11.10 -20.45 19.09
CA ALA A 245 -11.40 -21.29 17.92
C ALA A 245 -12.91 -21.36 17.58
N ASP A 246 -13.79 -21.26 18.58
CA ASP A 246 -15.24 -21.30 18.35
C ASP A 246 -15.74 -19.96 17.80
N GLY A 247 -15.23 -18.84 18.28
CA GLY A 247 -15.51 -17.54 17.69
C GLY A 247 -14.93 -17.39 16.28
N LEU A 248 -13.76 -17.98 15.98
CA LEU A 248 -13.24 -18.06 14.60
C LEU A 248 -14.19 -18.84 13.69
N ALA A 249 -14.71 -19.99 14.15
CA ALA A 249 -15.70 -20.76 13.40
C ALA A 249 -16.97 -19.93 13.14
N ALA A 250 -17.50 -19.26 14.16
CA ALA A 250 -18.68 -18.41 14.04
C ALA A 250 -18.47 -17.25 13.04
N LEU A 251 -17.26 -16.67 12.98
CA LEU A 251 -16.92 -15.65 11.99
C LEU A 251 -16.92 -16.21 10.56
N VAL A 252 -16.34 -17.39 10.34
CA VAL A 252 -16.33 -18.05 9.02
C VAL A 252 -17.74 -18.36 8.53
N GLU A 253 -18.61 -18.89 9.41
CA GLU A 253 -20.01 -19.16 9.06
C GLU A 253 -20.80 -17.90 8.69
N ARG A 254 -20.35 -16.73 9.16
CA ARG A 254 -20.93 -15.42 8.80
C ARG A 254 -20.28 -14.79 7.56
N GLY A 255 -19.33 -15.48 6.93
CA GLY A 255 -18.57 -15.01 5.77
C GLY A 255 -17.55 -13.93 6.09
N MET A 256 -17.06 -13.86 7.33
CA MET A 256 -16.02 -12.90 7.73
C MET A 256 -14.63 -13.45 7.44
N SER A 257 -13.71 -12.58 7.05
CA SER A 257 -12.29 -12.90 6.94
C SER A 257 -11.66 -13.08 8.32
N LEU A 258 -10.55 -13.82 8.37
CA LEU A 258 -9.81 -14.03 9.61
C LEU A 258 -8.35 -13.63 9.47
N ARG A 259 -7.77 -13.03 10.52
CA ARG A 259 -6.33 -12.87 10.67
C ARG A 259 -5.80 -13.91 11.65
N LEU A 260 -4.95 -14.81 11.16
CA LEU A 260 -4.33 -15.86 11.96
C LEU A 260 -2.82 -15.58 12.11
N THR A 261 -2.38 -15.33 13.34
CA THR A 261 -0.98 -15.12 13.70
C THR A 261 -0.51 -16.22 14.67
N GLY A 262 0.64 -16.82 14.38
CA GLY A 262 1.23 -17.83 15.25
C GLY A 262 2.09 -18.85 14.50
N PHE A 263 1.69 -20.12 14.61
CA PHE A 263 2.29 -21.31 14.01
C PHE A 263 3.74 -21.52 14.44
N ARG A 264 4.06 -21.19 15.71
CA ARG A 264 5.42 -21.22 16.24
C ARG A 264 5.97 -22.64 16.30
N ALA A 265 5.21 -23.59 16.81
CA ALA A 265 5.68 -24.97 16.94
C ALA A 265 5.73 -25.64 15.57
N ALA A 266 4.76 -25.39 14.68
CA ALA A 266 4.83 -25.80 13.28
C ALA A 266 6.11 -25.29 12.59
N ARG A 267 6.44 -24.00 12.77
CA ARG A 267 7.67 -23.42 12.24
C ARG A 267 8.93 -24.02 12.85
N GLN A 268 8.96 -24.27 14.16
CA GLN A 268 10.11 -24.91 14.82
C GLN A 268 10.34 -26.33 14.31
N ARG A 269 9.26 -27.13 14.14
CA ARG A 269 9.35 -28.47 13.53
C ARG A 269 9.90 -28.40 12.11
N ALA A 270 9.44 -27.43 11.31
CA ALA A 270 9.96 -27.22 9.97
C ALA A 270 11.45 -26.87 9.97
N ILE A 271 11.89 -25.93 10.82
CA ILE A 271 13.31 -25.53 10.95
C ILE A 271 14.20 -26.71 11.39
N ALA A 272 13.71 -27.54 12.31
CA ALA A 272 14.43 -28.73 12.76
C ALA A 272 14.62 -29.76 11.63
N ALA A 273 13.65 -29.86 10.71
CA ALA A 273 13.72 -30.75 9.55
C ALA A 273 14.57 -30.18 8.41
N ASP A 274 14.46 -28.88 8.12
CA ASP A 274 15.26 -28.17 7.13
C ASP A 274 15.58 -26.74 7.63
N PRO A 275 16.86 -26.42 7.92
CA PRO A 275 17.28 -25.10 8.35
C PRO A 275 16.90 -23.95 7.39
N ALA A 276 16.61 -24.23 6.11
CA ALA A 276 16.14 -23.21 5.17
C ALA A 276 14.82 -22.55 5.62
N TYR A 277 13.97 -23.26 6.37
CA TYR A 277 12.74 -22.69 6.93
C TYR A 277 12.98 -21.60 7.98
N ALA A 278 14.21 -21.39 8.45
CA ALA A 278 14.56 -20.26 9.30
C ALA A 278 14.32 -18.90 8.60
N LEU A 279 14.27 -18.90 7.25
CA LEU A 279 13.91 -17.73 6.44
C LEU A 279 12.41 -17.40 6.49
N THR A 280 11.54 -18.31 6.94
CA THR A 280 10.10 -18.04 7.06
C THR A 280 9.78 -17.18 8.29
N GLY A 281 8.57 -16.64 8.36
CA GLY A 281 8.16 -15.74 9.46
C GLY A 281 8.67 -14.32 9.27
N ARG A 282 8.35 -13.46 10.24
CA ARG A 282 8.81 -12.07 10.28
C ARG A 282 10.08 -12.02 11.15
N VAL A 283 11.10 -11.30 10.70
CA VAL A 283 12.40 -11.21 11.40
C VAL A 283 12.37 -10.03 12.36
N GLY A 284 13.08 -10.11 13.49
CA GLY A 284 13.28 -9.09 14.53
C GLY A 284 14.01 -9.66 15.74
N GLU A 285 14.11 -8.91 16.86
CA GLU A 285 14.82 -9.34 18.10
C GLU A 285 14.32 -10.68 18.67
N GLU A 286 13.09 -11.09 18.30
CA GLU A 286 12.65 -12.47 18.31
C GLU A 286 11.91 -12.78 16.99
N PRO A 287 12.00 -14.00 16.42
CA PRO A 287 11.26 -14.32 15.20
C PRO A 287 9.75 -14.18 15.44
N ARG A 288 9.17 -13.13 14.87
CA ARG A 288 7.73 -12.85 14.91
C ARG A 288 6.97 -13.96 14.16
N PRO A 289 5.77 -14.33 14.64
CA PRO A 289 5.01 -15.46 14.13
C PRO A 289 4.61 -15.35 12.65
N LEU A 290 4.30 -16.50 12.04
CA LEU A 290 3.71 -16.59 10.71
C LEU A 290 2.34 -15.91 10.70
N LEU A 291 1.96 -15.33 9.56
CA LEU A 291 0.72 -14.58 9.40
C LEU A 291 -0.02 -15.05 8.15
N PHE A 292 -1.28 -15.41 8.33
CA PHE A 292 -2.19 -15.85 7.28
C PHE A 292 -3.52 -15.09 7.44
N PHE A 293 -3.97 -14.47 6.35
CA PHE A 293 -5.31 -13.90 6.23
C PHE A 293 -6.17 -14.91 5.48
N TYR A 294 -7.26 -15.36 6.09
CA TYR A 294 -8.28 -16.12 5.42
C TYR A 294 -9.32 -15.16 4.86
N ASP A 295 -9.62 -15.28 3.56
CA ASP A 295 -10.57 -14.41 2.88
C ASP A 295 -11.96 -15.07 2.94
N ARG A 296 -12.16 -16.09 2.10
CA ARG A 296 -13.40 -16.85 1.91
C ARG A 296 -13.13 -18.07 1.02
N ASP A 297 -14.03 -19.07 1.02
CA ASP A 297 -14.04 -20.20 0.08
C ASP A 297 -12.69 -20.95 -0.05
N GLY A 298 -11.96 -21.08 1.06
CA GLY A 298 -10.64 -21.71 1.07
C GLY A 298 -9.52 -20.87 0.45
N CYS A 299 -9.78 -19.61 0.12
CA CYS A 299 -8.81 -18.63 -0.33
C CYS A 299 -8.28 -17.79 0.82
N GLY A 300 -7.04 -17.35 0.69
CA GLY A 300 -6.39 -16.48 1.64
C GLY A 300 -5.07 -15.94 1.11
N THR A 301 -4.34 -15.28 2.00
CA THR A 301 -3.11 -14.56 1.69
C THR A 301 -2.08 -14.74 2.81
N TYR A 302 -0.83 -15.05 2.47
CA TYR A 302 0.26 -14.97 3.44
C TYR A 302 0.81 -13.55 3.48
N TRP A 303 1.23 -13.05 4.64
CA TRP A 303 2.02 -11.81 4.70
C TRP A 303 3.48 -12.13 5.00
N ILE A 304 4.34 -11.80 4.03
CA ILE A 304 5.76 -12.09 4.07
C ILE A 304 6.54 -10.79 3.95
N ALA A 305 7.34 -10.48 4.96
CA ALA A 305 8.15 -9.27 5.07
C ALA A 305 9.62 -9.59 4.77
N ARG A 306 10.45 -8.63 4.37
CA ARG A 306 11.92 -8.78 4.38
C ARG A 306 12.42 -8.98 5.82
N ALA A 307 13.63 -9.52 5.96
CA ALA A 307 14.28 -9.66 7.24
C ALA A 307 14.57 -8.26 7.83
N GLU A 308 14.19 -7.98 9.09
CA GLU A 308 14.54 -6.76 9.81
C GLU A 308 16.07 -6.54 9.82
N GLY A 309 16.47 -5.27 9.79
CA GLY A 309 17.88 -4.85 9.84
C GLY A 309 18.53 -4.49 8.50
N ARG A 310 17.84 -4.70 7.36
CA ARG A 310 18.29 -4.19 6.05
C ARG A 310 17.12 -3.50 5.34
N ASP A 311 17.16 -2.18 5.27
CA ASP A 311 16.24 -1.43 4.40
C ASP A 311 16.56 -1.74 2.93
N THR A 312 15.53 -1.75 2.09
CA THR A 312 15.70 -1.94 0.64
C THR A 312 15.96 -0.58 0.02
N ARG A 313 17.09 -0.44 -0.67
CA ARG A 313 17.43 0.79 -1.38
C ARG A 313 16.80 0.79 -2.77
N LEU A 314 15.99 1.80 -3.07
CA LEU A 314 15.37 1.93 -4.40
C LEU A 314 16.28 2.58 -5.43
N ASP A 315 17.30 3.30 -4.99
CA ASP A 315 18.32 3.92 -5.83
C ASP A 315 19.43 2.94 -6.27
N ASP A 316 19.40 1.70 -5.78
CA ASP A 316 20.28 0.62 -6.20
C ASP A 316 19.46 -0.51 -6.85
N PRO A 317 19.42 -0.59 -8.20
CA PRO A 317 18.63 -1.60 -8.91
C PRO A 317 19.15 -3.03 -8.68
N LEU A 318 20.44 -3.22 -8.37
CA LEU A 318 21.00 -4.54 -8.07
C LEU A 318 20.56 -5.00 -6.67
N HIS A 319 20.66 -4.12 -5.67
CA HIS A 319 20.15 -4.40 -4.32
C HIS A 319 18.65 -4.70 -4.34
N LEU A 320 17.88 -3.91 -5.09
CA LEU A 320 16.45 -4.12 -5.26
C LEU A 320 16.20 -5.51 -5.85
N SER A 321 16.85 -5.87 -6.97
CA SER A 321 16.67 -7.16 -7.64
C SER A 321 16.99 -8.35 -6.72
N GLN A 322 18.09 -8.27 -5.96
CA GLN A 322 18.46 -9.28 -4.96
C GLN A 322 17.38 -9.41 -3.88
N THR A 323 16.88 -8.29 -3.37
CA THR A 323 15.81 -8.27 -2.36
C THR A 323 14.53 -8.89 -2.88
N LEU A 324 14.16 -8.63 -4.13
CA LEU A 324 12.99 -9.23 -4.76
C LEU A 324 13.15 -10.75 -4.84
N ALA A 325 14.31 -11.25 -5.30
CA ALA A 325 14.59 -12.68 -5.39
C ALA A 325 14.53 -13.38 -4.02
N ASP A 326 15.11 -12.77 -2.99
CA ASP A 326 15.06 -13.29 -1.61
C ASP A 326 13.62 -13.41 -1.09
N LEU A 327 12.79 -12.39 -1.35
CA LEU A 327 11.37 -12.42 -0.96
C LEU A 327 10.60 -13.52 -1.70
N ARG A 328 10.85 -13.74 -3.00
CA ARG A 328 10.24 -14.87 -3.74
C ARG A 328 10.62 -16.22 -3.16
N ARG A 329 11.89 -16.41 -2.79
CA ARG A 329 12.33 -17.62 -2.11
C ARG A 329 11.58 -17.84 -0.80
N ARG A 330 11.38 -16.77 -0.02
CA ARG A 330 10.65 -16.81 1.26
C ARG A 330 9.17 -17.07 1.09
N GLN A 331 8.55 -16.55 0.02
CA GLN A 331 7.17 -16.90 -0.35
C GLN A 331 7.02 -18.40 -0.52
N TRP A 332 7.89 -19.00 -1.33
CA TRP A 332 7.82 -20.42 -1.62
C TRP A 332 8.06 -21.29 -0.38
N LEU A 333 9.07 -20.95 0.43
CA LEU A 333 9.35 -21.66 1.68
C LEU A 333 8.20 -21.52 2.69
N THR A 334 7.59 -20.34 2.80
CA THR A 334 6.45 -20.13 3.70
C THR A 334 5.27 -20.98 3.25
N HIS A 335 4.95 -21.00 1.95
CA HIS A 335 3.88 -21.84 1.43
C HIS A 335 4.13 -23.34 1.69
N LYS A 336 5.35 -23.84 1.43
CA LYS A 336 5.72 -25.23 1.73
C LYS A 336 5.54 -25.56 3.21
N LEU A 337 6.00 -24.68 4.10
CA LEU A 337 5.84 -24.86 5.54
C LEU A 337 4.37 -25.01 5.92
N PHE A 338 3.49 -24.14 5.44
CA PHE A 338 2.05 -24.26 5.71
C PHE A 338 1.51 -25.60 5.20
N ARG A 339 1.82 -25.98 3.95
CA ARG A 339 1.34 -27.26 3.38
C ARG A 339 1.79 -28.51 4.13
N GLU A 340 3.03 -28.53 4.60
CA GLU A 340 3.66 -29.70 5.22
C GLU A 340 3.40 -29.79 6.73
N TYR A 341 3.27 -28.65 7.43
CA TYR A 341 3.29 -28.60 8.90
C TYR A 341 2.03 -28.02 9.53
N VAL A 342 1.09 -27.44 8.75
CA VAL A 342 -0.14 -26.82 9.26
C VAL A 342 -1.37 -27.54 8.69
N PRO A 343 -2.15 -28.27 9.53
CA PRO A 343 -3.36 -28.94 9.08
C PRO A 343 -4.38 -27.96 8.47
N GLY A 344 -5.01 -28.37 7.37
CA GLY A 344 -5.89 -27.54 6.56
C GLY A 344 -5.22 -27.07 5.27
N PHE A 345 -3.89 -27.05 5.19
CA PHE A 345 -3.15 -26.58 4.01
C PHE A 345 -2.62 -27.72 3.12
N GLU A 346 -2.90 -28.98 3.40
CA GLU A 346 -2.29 -30.12 2.70
C GLU A 346 -2.50 -30.05 1.18
N ARG A 347 -3.69 -29.58 0.76
CA ARG A 347 -4.09 -29.42 -0.64
C ARG A 347 -4.00 -27.97 -1.14
N ALA A 348 -3.50 -27.06 -0.32
CA ALA A 348 -3.38 -25.66 -0.68
C ALA A 348 -2.36 -25.46 -1.80
N HIS A 349 -2.57 -24.46 -2.64
CA HIS A 349 -1.62 -24.07 -3.69
C HIS A 349 -1.59 -22.55 -3.85
N LEU A 350 -0.44 -22.00 -4.22
CA LEU A 350 -0.34 -20.60 -4.58
C LEU A 350 -1.14 -20.34 -5.85
N VAL A 351 -2.03 -19.35 -5.79
CA VAL A 351 -2.85 -18.90 -6.93
C VAL A 351 -2.12 -17.79 -7.66
N ASP A 352 -1.57 -16.84 -6.90
CA ASP A 352 -0.93 -15.66 -7.45
C ASP A 352 0.25 -15.20 -6.60
N MET A 353 1.27 -14.72 -7.29
CA MET A 353 2.41 -14.01 -6.74
C MET A 353 2.55 -12.70 -7.50
N HIS A 354 1.93 -11.66 -6.98
CA HIS A 354 2.03 -10.28 -7.45
C HIS A 354 3.43 -9.93 -7.97
N PRO A 355 3.59 -9.47 -9.23
CA PRO A 355 4.89 -9.20 -9.84
C PRO A 355 5.64 -8.08 -9.10
N HIS A 356 4.89 -7.16 -8.49
CA HIS A 356 5.44 -6.10 -7.65
C HIS A 356 5.48 -6.54 -6.18
N ILE A 357 6.55 -6.15 -5.51
CA ILE A 357 6.66 -6.29 -4.06
C ILE A 357 6.24 -4.97 -3.44
N ALA A 358 5.39 -5.05 -2.42
CA ALA A 358 4.91 -3.91 -1.67
C ALA A 358 6.06 -3.23 -0.94
N ARG A 359 6.02 -1.90 -0.92
CA ARG A 359 7.10 -1.06 -0.39
C ARG A 359 6.50 -0.05 0.55
N ALA A 360 7.02 0.00 1.77
CA ALA A 360 6.75 1.11 2.66
C ALA A 360 8.08 1.79 2.96
N LEU A 361 8.34 2.94 2.34
CA LEU A 361 9.32 3.92 2.82
C LEU A 361 9.26 4.05 4.36
N LYS A 362 10.43 3.98 5.00
CA LYS A 362 10.59 4.07 6.45
C LYS A 362 10.21 5.47 6.94
N ILE A 363 9.70 5.59 8.17
CA ILE A 363 9.54 6.92 8.77
C ILE A 363 10.93 7.55 8.91
N GLN A 364 11.09 8.76 8.36
CA GLN A 364 12.30 9.55 8.51
C GLN A 364 11.97 10.79 9.34
N LYS A 365 12.39 10.79 10.61
CA LYS A 365 12.12 11.88 11.57
C LYS A 365 12.86 13.19 11.24
N GLN A 366 13.86 13.13 10.37
CA GLN A 366 14.68 14.27 9.99
C GLN A 366 14.09 14.98 8.76
N SER A 367 14.00 16.30 8.85
CA SER A 367 13.72 17.18 7.71
C SER A 367 14.93 17.20 6.77
N ALA A 368 14.70 17.28 5.46
CA ALA A 368 15.71 17.22 4.42
C ALA A 368 15.56 18.36 3.39
N GLY A 369 14.62 19.28 3.61
CA GLY A 369 14.39 20.47 2.81
C GLY A 369 13.86 20.21 1.40
N PHE A 370 13.24 19.05 1.14
CA PHE A 370 12.84 18.63 -0.21
C PHE A 370 11.74 19.51 -0.84
N THR A 371 10.76 19.95 -0.03
CA THR A 371 9.58 20.71 -0.47
C THR A 371 9.57 22.12 0.13
N GLU A 372 8.79 23.04 -0.45
CA GLU A 372 8.62 24.42 0.04
C GLU A 372 8.08 24.50 1.49
N TYR A 373 7.42 23.43 1.93
CA TYR A 373 7.19 23.16 3.35
C TYR A 373 7.55 21.73 3.69
N ASP A 374 8.63 21.57 4.43
CA ASP A 374 9.08 20.27 4.87
C ASP A 374 8.69 20.07 6.34
N MET A 375 7.61 19.32 6.54
CA MET A 375 7.03 19.06 7.85
C MET A 375 8.05 18.46 8.83
N THR A 376 8.03 18.94 10.07
CA THR A 376 8.87 18.39 11.13
C THR A 376 8.16 17.27 11.90
N TRP A 377 8.93 16.38 12.52
CA TRP A 377 8.35 15.37 13.42
C TRP A 377 7.64 16.00 14.62
N ASP A 378 8.15 17.13 15.13
CA ASP A 378 7.53 17.85 16.25
C ASP A 378 6.09 18.29 15.91
N GLU A 379 5.86 18.81 14.70
CA GLU A 379 4.52 19.14 14.22
C GLU A 379 3.62 17.91 14.10
N VAL A 380 4.14 16.76 13.70
CA VAL A 380 3.35 15.51 13.63
C VAL A 380 2.96 15.01 15.03
N VAL A 381 3.85 15.15 16.02
CA VAL A 381 3.59 14.76 17.41
C VAL A 381 2.59 15.72 18.07
N THR A 382 2.70 17.02 17.80
CA THR A 382 1.88 18.06 18.43
C THR A 382 0.59 18.39 17.66
N GLY A 383 0.47 17.93 16.42
CA GLY A 383 -0.60 18.28 15.49
C GLY A 383 -0.31 19.54 14.66
N GLY A 384 0.77 20.26 15.01
CA GLY A 384 1.21 21.47 14.33
C GLY A 384 0.29 22.66 14.54
N SER A 385 0.66 23.79 13.94
CA SER A 385 -0.21 24.98 13.89
C SER A 385 -1.11 24.95 12.65
N PRO A 386 -2.28 25.62 12.68
CA PRO A 386 -3.11 25.74 11.50
C PRO A 386 -2.38 26.41 10.33
N HIS A 387 -2.59 25.89 9.11
CA HIS A 387 -2.07 26.46 7.87
C HIS A 387 -3.19 27.10 7.05
N ALA A 388 -2.97 28.33 6.59
CA ALA A 388 -3.93 29.05 5.76
C ALA A 388 -4.19 28.37 4.40
N ASP A 389 -3.20 27.61 3.91
CA ASP A 389 -3.23 26.87 2.66
C ASP A 389 -3.32 25.34 2.89
N ALA A 390 -3.92 24.92 4.02
CA ALA A 390 -4.15 23.50 4.29
C ALA A 390 -5.04 22.86 3.20
N VAL A 391 -4.55 21.79 2.58
CA VAL A 391 -5.27 21.02 1.54
C VAL A 391 -5.74 19.65 2.02
N ALA A 392 -5.16 19.15 3.12
CA ALA A 392 -5.58 17.91 3.75
C ALA A 392 -5.35 17.95 5.27
N ARG A 393 -6.04 17.07 5.99
CA ARG A 393 -5.71 16.69 7.36
C ARG A 393 -5.39 15.19 7.38
N LEU A 394 -4.23 14.84 7.87
CA LEU A 394 -3.79 13.46 8.02
C LEU A 394 -4.06 13.04 9.46
N LEU A 395 -4.71 11.89 9.65
CA LEU A 395 -4.89 11.32 10.98
C LEU A 395 -3.57 10.83 11.53
N GLY A 396 -3.32 11.10 12.81
CA GLY A 396 -2.19 10.52 13.50
C GLY A 396 -2.52 9.19 14.15
N HIS A 397 -1.48 8.41 14.38
CA HIS A 397 -1.50 7.16 15.11
C HIS A 397 -0.81 7.34 16.47
N PRO A 398 -1.55 7.55 17.59
CA PRO A 398 -0.97 7.80 18.92
C PRO A 398 -0.02 6.71 19.39
N GLY A 399 -0.27 5.45 19.01
CA GLY A 399 0.64 4.32 19.30
C GLY A 399 2.07 4.47 18.74
N TYR A 400 2.28 5.39 17.79
CA TYR A 400 3.60 5.72 17.22
C TYR A 400 4.05 7.15 17.56
N GLY A 401 3.42 7.77 18.57
CA GLY A 401 3.75 9.11 19.06
C GLY A 401 3.17 10.26 18.23
N GLN A 402 2.26 10.00 17.29
CA GLN A 402 1.63 11.05 16.48
C GLN A 402 0.41 11.65 17.20
N ALA A 403 0.05 12.90 16.88
CA ALA A 403 -1.13 13.55 17.44
C ALA A 403 -2.42 12.79 17.11
N ALA A 404 -3.28 12.55 18.10
CA ALA A 404 -4.53 11.82 17.92
C ALA A 404 -5.48 12.49 16.90
N ASP A 405 -5.56 13.82 16.92
CA ASP A 405 -6.36 14.61 15.97
C ASP A 405 -5.64 14.88 14.64
N GLY A 406 -4.44 14.30 14.50
CA GLY A 406 -3.62 14.43 13.30
C GLY A 406 -3.07 15.84 13.09
N TRP A 407 -2.62 16.11 11.87
CA TRP A 407 -2.00 17.38 11.48
C TRP A 407 -2.49 17.86 10.11
N GLN A 408 -2.33 19.14 9.83
CA GLN A 408 -2.67 19.73 8.53
C GLN A 408 -1.51 19.62 7.55
N LEU A 409 -1.83 19.36 6.28
CA LEU A 409 -0.88 19.37 5.18
C LEU A 409 -1.09 20.65 4.36
N PRO A 410 -0.16 21.62 4.39
CA PRO A 410 -0.24 22.81 3.56
C PRO A 410 0.07 22.49 2.09
N TYR A 411 -0.50 23.24 1.14
CA TYR A 411 -0.29 23.05 -0.29
C TYR A 411 1.20 23.07 -0.68
N ARG A 412 1.96 23.98 -0.07
CA ARG A 412 3.42 24.09 -0.23
C ARG A 412 4.21 22.86 0.20
N ALA A 413 3.64 21.93 0.98
CA ALA A 413 4.26 20.63 1.24
C ALA A 413 4.25 19.70 0.02
N LEU A 414 3.44 20.01 -1.00
CA LEU A 414 3.38 19.28 -2.25
C LEU A 414 4.37 19.80 -3.30
N ILE A 415 5.06 20.93 -3.07
CA ILE A 415 5.88 21.60 -4.09
C ILE A 415 7.36 21.30 -3.83
N PRO A 416 8.07 20.54 -4.69
CA PRO A 416 9.51 20.33 -4.55
C PRO A 416 10.27 21.64 -4.78
N LYS A 417 11.27 21.94 -3.94
CA LYS A 417 11.95 23.25 -3.98
C LYS A 417 12.63 23.50 -5.32
N GLY A 418 12.33 24.63 -5.93
CA GLY A 418 12.87 25.08 -7.21
C GLY A 418 12.55 24.15 -8.39
N LEU A 419 11.44 23.42 -8.34
CA LEU A 419 10.85 22.76 -9.51
C LEU A 419 9.42 23.27 -9.68
N ASP A 420 9.28 24.36 -10.42
CA ASP A 420 8.00 24.98 -10.68
C ASP A 420 7.16 24.09 -11.61
N GLY A 421 5.84 24.10 -11.44
CA GLY A 421 4.95 23.26 -12.25
C GLY A 421 4.93 21.77 -11.88
N LEU A 422 5.66 21.35 -10.84
CA LEU A 422 5.64 20.00 -10.29
C LEU A 422 4.97 19.96 -8.92
N LEU A 423 4.04 19.01 -8.74
CA LEU A 423 3.54 18.60 -7.44
C LEU A 423 4.00 17.16 -7.16
N VAL A 424 4.41 16.89 -5.92
CA VAL A 424 4.65 15.54 -5.43
C VAL A 424 3.58 15.18 -4.41
N ILE A 425 3.14 13.93 -4.45
CA ILE A 425 2.28 13.36 -3.42
C ILE A 425 2.91 12.10 -2.85
N GLY A 426 2.27 11.50 -1.85
CA GLY A 426 2.89 10.41 -1.13
C GLY A 426 3.89 10.94 -0.13
N LYS A 427 4.77 10.06 0.31
CA LYS A 427 5.78 10.36 1.31
C LYS A 427 6.77 11.46 0.94
N PRO A 428 7.08 11.75 -0.34
CA PRO A 428 7.82 12.96 -0.68
C PRO A 428 7.20 14.24 -0.11
N ALA A 429 5.87 14.32 -0.04
CA ALA A 429 5.14 15.44 0.56
C ALA A 429 4.85 15.28 2.06
N PHE A 430 4.66 14.04 2.55
CA PHE A 430 4.09 13.81 3.89
C PHE A 430 4.74 12.65 4.66
N ARG A 431 6.07 12.54 4.62
CA ARG A 431 7.05 11.56 5.18
C ARG A 431 6.67 10.60 6.34
N PHE A 432 5.62 10.86 7.10
CA PHE A 432 5.31 10.27 8.41
C PHE A 432 4.12 9.28 8.44
N ILE A 433 3.58 8.82 7.31
CA ILE A 433 2.31 8.04 7.27
C ILE A 433 2.46 6.51 7.50
N HIS A 434 3.39 6.02 8.32
CA HIS A 434 3.45 4.56 8.61
C HIS A 434 3.80 4.21 10.06
N TYR A 435 3.53 2.95 10.40
CA TYR A 435 3.54 2.30 11.72
C TYR A 435 4.92 1.85 12.24
N GLN A 436 6.02 2.58 11.97
CA GLN A 436 7.34 2.13 12.43
C GLN A 436 8.10 3.28 13.12
N GLY A 437 7.96 3.32 14.44
CA GLY A 437 8.68 4.21 15.35
C GLY A 437 9.79 3.50 16.08
#